data_AF-C7GF75-F1
#
_entry.id   AF-C7GF75-F1
#
_cell.length_a   1.000
_cell.length_b   1.000
_cell.length_c   1.000
_cell.angle_alpha   90.00
_cell.angle_beta   90.00
_cell.angle_gamma   90.00
#
_symmetry.space_group_name_H-M   'P 1'
#
loop_
_entity.id
_entity.type
_entity.pdbx_description
1 polymer ?
#
loop_
_entity_poly.entity_id
_entity_poly.type
_entity_poly.pdbx_seq_one_letter_code
_entity_poly.pdbx_strand_id
1 'polypeptide(L)'
;MQFLIQGDRGVWVEYLQLALTRAGHPTRIDGIFGERTCQALKNFTGNTDVCTVNREVWEKLNPYLTGYRMHTIEKGDTVFGLSRRYGTTEEAILTANPLIDPDDLVVDAILAVPLGFPLVPQMVKYTSVLTQWIIDGLVVRYPFLSAGVIGKSVMGKDIHSLLDRNR
;
A
#
# COMPACT_ATOMS: atom_id res chain seq x y z
N MET A 1 -10.01 2.12 -9.44
CA MET A 1 -9.72 0.67 -9.56
C MET A 1 -10.86 -0.02 -10.29
N GLN A 2 -10.60 -1.19 -10.89
CA GLN A 2 -11.59 -1.98 -11.65
C GLN A 2 -12.37 -2.93 -10.75
N PHE A 3 -13.67 -3.12 -10.99
CA PHE A 3 -14.45 -4.19 -10.34
C PHE A 3 -13.98 -5.55 -10.86
N LEU A 4 -13.61 -6.47 -9.97
CA LEU A 4 -13.17 -7.81 -10.34
C LEU A 4 -14.11 -8.90 -9.82
N ILE A 5 -14.22 -9.98 -10.57
CA ILE A 5 -14.94 -11.20 -10.19
C ILE A 5 -14.08 -12.44 -10.44
N GLN A 6 -14.42 -13.54 -9.75
CA GLN A 6 -13.80 -14.84 -10.05
C GLN A 6 -13.95 -15.18 -11.54
N GLY A 7 -12.85 -15.61 -12.16
CA GLY A 7 -12.73 -15.85 -13.60
C GLY A 7 -11.97 -14.75 -14.35
N ASP A 8 -11.91 -13.53 -13.82
CA ASP A 8 -11.16 -12.43 -14.42
C ASP A 8 -9.66 -12.75 -14.54
N ARG A 9 -9.03 -12.13 -15.53
CA ARG A 9 -7.59 -12.26 -15.79
C ARG A 9 -6.93 -10.94 -16.11
N GLY A 10 -5.64 -10.84 -15.81
CA GLY A 10 -4.78 -9.73 -16.21
C GLY A 10 -4.19 -8.94 -15.04
N VAL A 11 -3.68 -7.75 -15.35
CA VAL A 11 -2.84 -6.96 -14.43
C VAL A 11 -3.57 -6.57 -13.14
N TRP A 12 -4.87 -6.25 -13.21
CA TRP A 12 -5.64 -5.94 -12.01
C TRP A 12 -5.78 -7.12 -11.06
N VAL A 13 -5.80 -8.35 -11.60
CA VAL A 13 -5.78 -9.56 -10.79
C VAL A 13 -4.40 -9.79 -10.18
N GLU A 14 -3.31 -9.51 -10.93
CA GLU A 14 -1.96 -9.53 -10.36
C GLU A 14 -1.84 -8.55 -9.17
N TYR A 15 -2.46 -7.37 -9.26
CA TYR A 15 -2.47 -6.37 -8.18
C TYR A 15 -3.33 -6.81 -6.98
N LEU A 16 -4.47 -7.45 -7.22
CA LEU A 16 -5.26 -8.08 -6.15
C LEU A 16 -4.42 -9.13 -5.41
N GLN A 17 -3.80 -10.04 -6.15
CA GLN A 17 -3.00 -11.14 -5.60
C GLN A 17 -1.77 -10.62 -4.84
N LEU A 18 -1.10 -9.58 -5.36
CA LEU A 18 -0.02 -8.89 -4.67
C LEU A 18 -0.49 -8.27 -3.35
N ALA A 19 -1.60 -7.53 -3.36
CA ALA A 19 -2.13 -6.86 -2.18
C ALA A 19 -2.56 -7.88 -1.11
N LEU A 20 -3.25 -8.96 -1.49
CA LEU A 20 -3.62 -10.05 -0.58
C LEU A 20 -2.39 -10.73 0.03
N THR A 21 -1.37 -10.98 -0.79
CA THR A 21 -0.12 -11.59 -0.31
C THR A 21 0.58 -10.70 0.71
N ARG A 22 0.68 -9.39 0.43
CA ARG A 22 1.23 -8.40 1.37
C ARG A 22 0.37 -8.19 2.62
N ALA A 23 -0.93 -8.49 2.54
CA ALA A 23 -1.85 -8.47 3.67
C ALA A 23 -1.76 -9.72 4.56
N GLY A 24 -0.89 -10.68 4.25
CA GLY A 24 -0.75 -11.92 5.01
C GLY A 24 -1.67 -13.06 4.53
N HIS A 25 -2.32 -12.90 3.38
CA HIS A 25 -3.16 -13.92 2.75
C HIS A 25 -2.51 -14.36 1.42
N PRO A 26 -1.41 -15.13 1.48
CA PRO A 26 -0.62 -15.46 0.30
C PRO A 26 -1.43 -16.23 -0.73
N THR A 27 -1.23 -15.89 -2.00
CA THR A 27 -1.78 -16.58 -3.15
C THR A 27 -0.78 -16.56 -4.30
N ARG A 28 -1.02 -17.33 -5.36
CA ARG A 28 -0.16 -17.28 -6.54
C ARG A 28 -0.42 -15.98 -7.29
N ILE A 29 0.63 -15.24 -7.60
CA ILE A 29 0.55 -14.05 -8.46
C ILE A 29 0.71 -14.52 -9.91
N ASP A 30 -0.41 -14.86 -10.54
CA ASP A 30 -0.49 -15.38 -11.92
C ASP A 30 -1.44 -14.58 -12.82
N GLY A 31 -2.09 -13.56 -12.26
CA GLY A 31 -3.08 -12.75 -12.97
C GLY A 31 -4.35 -13.51 -13.30
N ILE A 32 -4.69 -14.59 -12.58
CA ILE A 32 -5.92 -15.38 -12.75
C ILE A 32 -6.72 -15.39 -11.45
N PHE A 33 -7.94 -14.85 -11.46
CA PHE A 33 -8.79 -14.82 -10.29
C PHE A 33 -9.51 -16.16 -10.15
N GLY A 34 -8.77 -17.18 -9.71
CA GLY A 34 -9.27 -18.53 -9.45
C GLY A 34 -9.68 -18.77 -8.00
N GLU A 35 -9.95 -20.03 -7.66
CA GLU A 35 -10.38 -20.46 -6.32
C GLU A 35 -9.39 -20.07 -5.22
N ARG A 36 -8.08 -20.17 -5.47
CA ARG A 36 -7.05 -19.78 -4.49
C ARG A 36 -7.07 -18.28 -4.18
N THR A 37 -7.31 -17.45 -5.19
CA THR A 37 -7.43 -15.99 -4.99
C THR A 37 -8.75 -15.65 -4.29
N CYS A 38 -9.84 -16.34 -4.65
CA CYS A 38 -11.13 -16.25 -3.97
C CYS A 38 -11.02 -16.64 -2.49
N GLN A 39 -10.34 -17.74 -2.15
CA GLN A 39 -10.11 -18.13 -0.76
C GLN A 39 -9.27 -17.10 0.01
N ALA A 40 -8.19 -16.58 -0.59
CA ALA A 40 -7.38 -15.53 0.02
C ALA A 40 -8.20 -14.24 0.26
N LEU A 41 -9.08 -13.88 -0.67
CA LEU A 41 -9.99 -12.75 -0.53
C LEU A 41 -11.02 -12.95 0.59
N LYS A 42 -11.62 -14.14 0.71
CA LYS A 42 -12.52 -14.49 1.82
C LYS A 42 -11.81 -14.38 3.17
N ASN A 43 -10.59 -14.90 3.25
CA ASN A 43 -9.76 -14.82 4.47
C ASN A 43 -9.43 -13.36 4.83
N PHE A 44 -9.13 -12.51 3.84
CA PHE A 44 -8.83 -11.10 4.04
C PHE A 44 -10.05 -10.29 4.48
N THR A 45 -11.20 -10.52 3.84
CA THR A 45 -12.43 -9.77 4.11
C THR A 45 -13.18 -10.28 5.33
N GLY A 46 -12.90 -11.50 5.79
CA GLY A 46 -13.70 -12.21 6.79
C GLY A 46 -15.09 -12.61 6.28
N ASN A 47 -15.39 -12.40 4.99
CA ASN A 47 -16.68 -12.72 4.38
C ASN A 47 -16.55 -13.97 3.51
N THR A 48 -17.20 -15.06 3.91
CA THR A 48 -17.08 -16.37 3.26
C THR A 48 -17.84 -16.48 1.94
N ASP A 49 -18.71 -15.52 1.61
CA ASP A 49 -19.60 -15.62 0.45
C ASP A 49 -19.17 -14.70 -0.71
N VAL A 50 -18.23 -13.79 -0.46
CA VAL A 50 -17.82 -12.76 -1.44
C VAL A 50 -16.54 -13.16 -2.16
N CYS A 51 -16.66 -13.38 -3.48
CA CYS A 51 -15.52 -13.48 -4.41
C CYS A 51 -15.58 -12.44 -5.53
N THR A 52 -15.90 -11.22 -5.12
CA THR A 52 -15.87 -10.02 -5.95
C THR A 52 -15.05 -8.93 -5.25
N VAL A 53 -14.36 -8.11 -6.03
CA VAL A 53 -13.56 -7.00 -5.54
C VAL A 53 -14.17 -5.71 -6.05
N ASN A 54 -15.03 -5.15 -5.21
CA ASN A 54 -15.64 -3.84 -5.44
C ASN A 54 -14.72 -2.72 -4.92
N ARG A 55 -15.21 -1.48 -4.99
CA ARG A 55 -14.49 -0.30 -4.51
C ARG A 55 -14.11 -0.39 -3.02
N GLU A 56 -15.02 -0.87 -2.18
CA GLU A 56 -14.78 -0.97 -0.73
C GLU A 56 -13.66 -1.96 -0.40
N VAL A 57 -13.64 -3.12 -1.07
CA VAL A 57 -12.57 -4.10 -0.92
C VAL A 57 -11.23 -3.50 -1.39
N TRP A 58 -11.24 -2.77 -2.51
CA TRP A 58 -10.03 -2.07 -2.97
C TRP A 58 -9.52 -1.02 -1.98
N GLU A 59 -10.42 -0.27 -1.33
CA GLU A 59 -10.06 0.70 -0.29
C GLU A 59 -9.38 0.01 0.91
N LYS A 60 -9.88 -1.16 1.33
CA LYS A 60 -9.24 -2.00 2.37
C LYS A 60 -7.87 -2.53 1.96
N LEU A 61 -7.71 -2.86 0.67
CA LEU A 61 -6.45 -3.37 0.10
C LEU A 61 -5.43 -2.28 -0.23
N ASN A 62 -5.86 -1.03 -0.37
CA ASN A 62 -5.03 0.07 -0.85
C ASN A 62 -3.70 0.24 -0.08
N PRO A 63 -3.66 0.14 1.26
CA PRO A 63 -2.40 0.20 2.01
C PRO A 63 -1.34 -0.83 1.59
N TYR A 64 -1.77 -1.99 1.09
CA TYR A 64 -0.87 -3.05 0.63
C TYR A 64 -0.34 -2.83 -0.80
N LEU A 65 -0.91 -1.87 -1.52
CA LEU A 65 -0.44 -1.40 -2.81
C LEU A 65 0.47 -0.18 -2.65
N THR A 66 0.08 0.78 -1.80
CA THR A 66 0.84 2.02 -1.55
C THR A 66 1.92 1.88 -0.49
N GLY A 67 1.88 0.86 0.37
CA GLY A 67 2.93 0.56 1.35
C GLY A 67 2.90 1.36 2.64
N TYR A 68 1.78 2.03 2.96
CA TYR A 68 1.60 2.75 4.21
C TYR A 68 0.14 2.79 4.65
N ARG A 69 -0.09 3.09 5.93
CA ARG A 69 -1.40 3.45 6.49
C ARG A 69 -1.30 4.80 7.18
N MET A 70 -2.40 5.55 7.16
CA MET A 70 -2.55 6.68 8.09
C MET A 70 -3.19 6.16 9.36
N HIS A 71 -2.62 6.51 10.50
CA HIS A 71 -3.08 6.11 11.81
C HIS A 71 -3.34 7.38 12.64
N THR A 72 -4.57 7.55 13.11
CA THR A 72 -4.89 8.59 14.09
C THR A 72 -4.44 8.09 15.46
N ILE A 73 -3.56 8.84 16.11
CA ILE A 73 -2.99 8.49 17.40
C ILE A 73 -4.10 8.43 18.45
N GLU A 74 -4.21 7.28 19.11
CA GLU A 74 -5.12 7.04 20.21
C GLU A 74 -4.37 7.08 21.56
N LYS A 75 -5.11 7.27 22.64
CA LYS A 75 -4.53 7.26 23.98
C LYS A 75 -3.87 5.91 24.27
N GLY A 76 -2.58 5.94 24.59
CA GLY A 76 -1.79 4.76 24.93
C GLY A 76 -1.00 4.18 23.75
N ASP A 77 -1.13 4.76 22.56
CA ASP A 77 -0.21 4.43 21.47
C ASP A 77 1.22 4.82 21.81
N THR A 78 2.15 4.01 21.31
CA THR A 78 3.59 4.23 21.38
C THR A 78 4.18 3.87 20.04
N VAL A 79 5.31 4.48 19.66
CA VAL A 79 6.00 4.15 18.40
C VAL A 79 6.34 2.65 18.34
N PHE A 80 6.83 2.09 19.46
CA PHE A 80 7.06 0.65 19.60
C PHE A 80 5.79 -0.18 19.38
N GLY A 81 4.70 0.13 20.08
CA GLY A 81 3.42 -0.59 19.96
C GLY A 81 2.85 -0.55 18.55
N LEU A 82 2.89 0.62 17.91
CA LEU A 82 2.45 0.81 16.52
C LEU A 82 3.34 0.03 15.55
N SER A 83 4.66 0.01 15.74
CA SER A 83 5.58 -0.74 14.88
C SER A 83 5.23 -2.24 14.88
N ARG A 84 4.94 -2.80 16.06
CA ARG A 84 4.53 -4.20 16.23
C ARG A 84 3.15 -4.46 15.63
N ARG A 85 2.19 -3.55 15.84
CA ARG A 85 0.82 -3.66 15.33
C ARG A 85 0.77 -3.69 13.80
N TYR A 86 1.56 -2.84 13.14
CA TYR A 86 1.56 -2.69 11.69
C TYR A 86 2.63 -3.52 10.97
N GLY A 87 3.47 -4.25 11.71
CA GLY A 87 4.54 -5.06 11.14
C GLY A 87 5.59 -4.21 10.43
N THR A 88 6.10 -3.20 11.12
CA THR A 88 7.15 -2.28 10.64
C THR A 88 8.18 -2.02 11.74
N THR A 89 9.12 -1.10 11.51
CA THR A 89 10.13 -0.69 12.50
C THR A 89 9.83 0.70 13.06
N GLU A 90 10.27 0.97 14.28
CA GLU A 90 10.19 2.31 14.89
C GLU A 90 10.92 3.35 14.03
N GLU A 91 12.10 3.00 13.53
CA GLU A 91 12.89 3.84 12.62
C GLU A 91 12.10 4.23 11.36
N ALA A 92 11.35 3.29 10.75
CA ALA A 92 10.54 3.60 9.57
C ALA A 92 9.40 4.57 9.88
N ILE A 93 8.80 4.45 11.07
CA ILE A 93 7.76 5.38 11.54
C ILE A 93 8.37 6.77 11.77
N LEU A 94 9.48 6.86 12.51
CA LEU A 94 10.12 8.15 12.81
C LEU A 94 10.66 8.85 11.55
N THR A 95 11.22 8.08 10.62
CA THR A 95 11.68 8.61 9.32
C THR A 95 10.53 9.21 8.52
N ALA A 96 9.37 8.57 8.51
CA ALA A 96 8.19 9.05 7.80
C ALA A 96 7.53 10.26 8.48
N ASN A 97 7.80 10.48 9.77
CA ASN A 97 7.16 11.53 10.58
C ASN A 97 8.22 12.36 11.34
N PRO A 98 9.07 13.13 10.66
CA PRO A 98 10.23 13.80 11.26
C PRO A 98 9.87 14.90 12.28
N LEU A 99 8.60 15.28 12.39
CA LEU A 99 8.11 16.32 13.30
C LEU A 99 7.50 15.77 14.61
N ILE A 100 7.39 14.44 14.75
CA ILE A 100 6.83 13.86 15.98
C ILE A 100 7.90 13.71 17.06
N ASP A 101 7.49 13.91 18.31
CA ASP A 101 8.26 13.49 19.48
C ASP A 101 7.87 12.05 19.83
N PRO A 102 8.78 11.06 19.77
CA PRO A 102 8.46 9.67 20.12
C PRO A 102 8.00 9.48 21.57
N ASP A 103 8.40 10.37 22.48
CA ASP A 103 8.08 10.28 23.91
C ASP A 103 6.80 11.05 24.28
N ASP A 104 6.27 11.89 23.38
CA ASP A 104 5.06 12.70 23.58
C ASP A 104 4.14 12.68 22.35
N LEU A 105 3.56 11.50 22.08
CA LEU A 105 2.59 11.35 20.99
C LEU A 105 1.28 12.09 21.29
N VAL A 106 0.96 13.07 20.45
CA VAL A 106 -0.27 13.87 20.57
C VAL A 106 -1.47 13.10 20.04
N VAL A 107 -2.46 12.85 20.91
CA VAL A 107 -3.74 12.20 20.56
C VAL A 107 -4.45 12.99 19.45
N ASP A 108 -5.15 12.29 18.56
CA ASP A 108 -5.84 12.79 17.36
C ASP A 108 -4.93 13.29 16.23
N ALA A 109 -3.61 13.39 16.46
CA ALA A 109 -2.67 13.64 15.37
C ALA A 109 -2.60 12.43 14.42
N ILE A 110 -2.28 12.68 13.15
CA ILE A 110 -2.20 11.63 12.13
C ILE A 110 -0.74 11.26 11.88
N LEU A 111 -0.44 9.98 12.06
CA LEU A 111 0.85 9.37 11.81
C LEU A 111 0.83 8.58 10.49
N ALA A 112 1.81 8.81 9.63
CA ALA A 112 2.07 7.93 8.50
C ALA A 112 2.84 6.69 8.97
N VAL A 113 2.28 5.49 8.78
CA VAL A 113 2.90 4.24 9.21
C VAL A 113 3.26 3.41 7.97
N PRO A 114 4.54 3.39 7.55
CA PRO A 114 4.98 2.53 6.46
C PRO A 114 4.86 1.05 6.84
N LEU A 115 4.42 0.20 5.92
CA LEU A 115 4.30 -1.25 6.14
C LEU A 115 5.63 -1.96 5.82
N GLY A 116 5.99 -3.00 6.60
CA GLY A 116 7.33 -3.63 6.57
C GLY A 116 7.68 -4.49 5.36
N PHE A 117 7.00 -4.33 4.22
CA PHE A 117 7.35 -5.01 2.96
C PHE A 117 8.07 -4.06 1.97
N PRO A 118 8.85 -4.60 1.01
CA PRO A 118 9.40 -3.82 -0.09
C PRO A 118 8.29 -3.21 -0.96
N LEU A 119 8.33 -1.90 -1.13
CA LEU A 119 7.29 -1.16 -1.86
C LEU A 119 7.29 -1.47 -3.36
N VAL A 120 8.47 -1.60 -3.96
CA VAL A 120 8.70 -1.90 -5.38
C VAL A 120 8.58 -3.42 -5.62
N PRO A 121 7.48 -3.93 -6.18
CA PRO A 121 7.31 -5.37 -6.39
C PRO A 121 8.08 -5.84 -7.62
N GLN A 122 8.58 -7.08 -7.58
CA GLN A 122 9.27 -7.71 -8.72
C GLN A 122 8.40 -8.75 -9.46
N MET A 123 7.24 -9.09 -8.91
CA MET A 123 6.41 -10.24 -9.35
C MET A 123 5.14 -9.84 -10.11
N VAL A 124 4.97 -8.56 -10.43
CA VAL A 124 3.79 -8.05 -11.16
C VAL A 124 4.22 -7.16 -12.32
N LYS A 125 3.36 -7.02 -13.31
CA LYS A 125 3.59 -6.10 -14.43
C LYS A 125 3.52 -4.64 -13.97
N TYR A 126 4.48 -3.84 -14.42
CA TYR A 126 4.49 -2.41 -14.18
C TYR A 126 3.48 -1.70 -15.08
N THR A 127 2.67 -0.85 -14.46
CA THR A 127 1.79 0.09 -15.15
C THR A 127 1.96 1.46 -14.52
N SER A 128 1.53 2.52 -15.22
CA SER A 128 1.52 3.88 -14.66
C SER A 128 0.74 3.97 -13.34
N VAL A 129 -0.28 3.13 -13.14
CA VAL A 129 -1.04 3.06 -11.89
C VAL A 129 -0.18 2.51 -10.74
N LEU A 130 0.52 1.40 -10.96
CA LEU A 130 1.43 0.85 -9.96
C LEU A 130 2.59 1.81 -9.67
N THR A 131 3.14 2.44 -10.70
CA THR A 131 4.20 3.45 -10.55
C THR A 131 3.74 4.61 -9.67
N GLN A 132 2.52 5.12 -9.88
CA GLN A 132 1.95 6.16 -9.02
C GLN A 132 1.86 5.70 -7.55
N TRP A 133 1.32 4.52 -7.27
CA TRP A 133 1.24 4.01 -5.89
C TRP A 133 2.60 3.82 -5.22
N ILE A 134 3.61 3.38 -5.98
CA ILE A 134 4.99 3.30 -5.50
C ILE A 134 5.50 4.70 -5.14
N ILE A 135 5.27 5.70 -5.99
CA ILE A 135 5.71 7.07 -5.73
C ILE A 135 5.01 7.65 -4.50
N ASP A 136 3.70 7.47 -4.38
CA ASP A 136 2.92 7.92 -3.23
C ASP A 136 3.51 7.34 -1.93
N GLY A 137 3.79 6.03 -1.92
CA GLY A 137 4.40 5.37 -0.77
C GLY A 137 5.83 5.81 -0.49
N LEU A 138 6.63 6.10 -1.53
CA LEU A 138 8.01 6.58 -1.37
C LEU A 138 8.05 7.97 -0.74
N VAL A 139 7.22 8.90 -1.21
CA VAL A 139 7.16 10.26 -0.66
C VAL A 139 6.66 10.25 0.79
N VAL A 140 5.72 9.36 1.12
CA VAL A 140 5.27 9.19 2.51
C VAL A 140 6.35 8.58 3.40
N ARG A 141 7.06 7.54 2.93
CA ARG A 141 8.12 6.89 3.72
C ARG A 141 9.35 7.79 3.91
N TYR A 142 9.63 8.64 2.93
CA TYR A 142 10.84 9.46 2.88
C TYR A 142 10.46 10.92 2.60
N PRO A 143 10.11 11.72 3.63
CA PRO A 143 9.63 13.10 3.46
C PRO A 143 10.65 14.08 2.84
N PHE A 144 11.92 13.67 2.72
CA PHE A 144 12.93 14.41 1.96
C PHE A 144 12.79 14.23 0.43
N LEU A 145 12.02 13.25 -0.04
CA LEU A 145 11.69 13.09 -1.45
C LEU A 145 10.52 13.99 -1.84
N SER A 146 10.59 14.55 -3.06
CA SER A 146 9.49 15.22 -3.73
C SER A 146 9.14 14.49 -5.02
N ALA A 147 7.86 14.21 -5.23
CA ALA A 147 7.36 13.73 -6.50
C ALA A 147 6.90 14.90 -7.40
N GLY A 148 7.10 14.75 -8.70
CA GLY A 148 6.64 15.69 -9.71
C GLY A 148 6.23 14.97 -10.99
N VAL A 149 5.69 15.73 -11.94
CA VAL A 149 5.35 15.27 -13.30
C VAL A 149 6.14 16.12 -14.28
N ILE A 150 7.01 15.49 -15.07
CA ILE A 150 7.88 16.17 -16.04
C ILE A 150 7.32 16.12 -17.47
N GLY A 151 6.17 15.48 -17.65
CA GLY A 151 5.49 15.40 -18.94
C GLY A 151 4.46 14.28 -18.97
N LYS A 152 3.95 14.02 -20.17
CA LYS A 152 3.03 12.93 -20.46
C LYS A 152 3.68 11.97 -21.46
N SER A 153 3.45 10.68 -21.30
CA SER A 153 3.82 9.66 -22.27
C SER A 153 2.97 9.78 -23.54
N VAL A 154 3.36 9.05 -24.59
CA VAL A 154 2.57 8.95 -25.83
C VAL A 154 1.13 8.48 -25.56
N MET A 155 0.93 7.68 -24.51
CA MET A 155 -0.38 7.20 -24.07
C MET A 155 -1.08 8.14 -23.08
N GLY A 156 -0.62 9.39 -22.97
CA GLY A 156 -1.20 10.43 -22.11
C GLY A 156 -1.05 10.18 -20.61
N LYS A 157 -0.15 9.28 -20.19
CA LYS A 157 0.10 8.98 -18.76
C LYS A 157 1.21 9.85 -18.22
N ASP A 158 1.13 10.21 -16.94
CA ASP A 158 2.17 11.01 -16.29
C ASP A 158 3.54 10.32 -16.33
N ILE A 159 4.56 11.10 -16.66
CA ILE A 159 5.96 10.73 -16.50
C ILE A 159 6.42 11.38 -15.20
N HIS A 160 6.62 10.54 -14.19
CA HIS A 160 6.94 11.03 -12.87
C HIS A 160 8.44 11.24 -12.68
N SER A 161 8.77 12.23 -11.86
CA SER A 161 10.12 12.46 -11.34
C SER A 161 10.12 12.33 -9.82
N LEU A 162 11.22 11.83 -9.27
CA LEU A 162 11.54 11.90 -7.85
C LEU A 162 12.78 12.79 -7.67
N LEU A 163 12.67 13.77 -6.78
CA LEU A 163 13.71 14.73 -6.48
C LEU A 163 14.06 14.62 -4.99
N ASP A 164 15.35 14.65 -4.68
CA ASP A 164 15.82 14.80 -3.31
C ASP A 164 15.78 16.30 -2.96
N ARG A 165 15.02 16.68 -1.93
CA ARG A 165 14.89 18.10 -1.51
C ARG A 165 16.15 18.63 -0.85
N ASN A 166 17.09 17.75 -0.48
CA ASN A 166 18.34 18.13 0.16
C ASN A 166 19.47 18.47 -0.84
N ARG A 167 19.21 18.40 -2.14
CA ARG A 167 20.16 18.68 -3.22
C ARG A 167 19.57 19.61 -4.26
#